data_AF-A0A7S0Z5I2-F1
#
_entry.id   AF-A0A7S0Z5I2-F1
#
_cell.length_a   1.000
_cell.length_b   1.000
_cell.length_c   1.000
_cell.angle_alpha   90.00
_cell.angle_beta   90.00
_cell.angle_gamma   90.00
#
_symmetry.space_group_name_H-M   'P 1'
#
loop_
_entity.id
_entity.type
_entity.pdbx_description
1 polymer ?
#
loop_
_entity_poly.entity_id
_entity_poly.type
_entity_poly.pdbx_seq_one_letter_code
_entity_poly.pdbx_strand_id
1 'polypeptide(L)'
;PLSYLGVIVVLGICRGTSHELCKNKVFQVVDGENRMYAMPFTASPDGDGCIPPIDGFNAPVDAANAPGAMMWQLSFPVTEDEAKAFSVDPKALRDEALRRCGSWPEPVGELLAQTREDCMAGYPAYDRDMTPAHVLRGDASSLVTLIGDAAHPMSPFKGQG
;
A
#
# COMPACT_ATOMS: atom_id res chain seq x y z
N PRO A 1 18.07 9.09 -13.82
CA PRO A 1 17.83 7.64 -13.63
C PRO A 1 17.00 7.45 -12.35
N LEU A 2 16.28 6.34 -12.21
CA LEU A 2 15.63 6.00 -10.94
C LEU A 2 16.71 5.68 -9.89
N SER A 3 16.52 6.18 -8.67
CA SER A 3 17.41 5.99 -7.53
C SER A 3 16.66 5.17 -6.48
N TYR A 4 17.25 4.05 -6.07
CA TYR A 4 16.68 3.21 -5.01
C TYR A 4 16.76 3.95 -3.67
N LEU A 5 15.67 3.91 -2.89
CA LEU A 5 15.55 4.65 -1.63
C LEU A 5 16.06 3.88 -0.40
N GLY A 6 16.58 2.65 -0.58
CA GLY A 6 17.01 1.82 0.54
C GLY A 6 15.87 1.14 1.29
N VAL A 7 14.65 1.15 0.74
CA VAL A 7 13.46 0.57 1.38
C VAL A 7 12.63 -0.24 0.39
N ILE A 8 11.99 -1.30 0.89
CA ILE A 8 10.91 -2.01 0.19
C ILE A 8 9.56 -1.52 0.70
N VAL A 9 8.57 -1.49 -0.19
CA VAL A 9 7.16 -1.29 0.16
C VAL A 9 6.42 -2.59 -0.09
N VAL A 10 5.67 -3.04 0.92
CA VAL A 10 4.86 -4.25 0.91
C VAL A 10 3.41 -3.84 1.13
N LEU A 11 2.54 -4.21 0.22
CA LEU A 11 1.11 -4.01 0.28
C LEU A 11 0.41 -5.32 0.60
N GLY A 12 -0.66 -5.25 1.37
CA GLY A 12 -1.54 -6.38 1.62
C GLY A 12 -2.98 -5.95 1.76
N ILE A 13 -3.90 -6.78 1.27
CA ILE A 13 -5.34 -6.63 1.52
C ILE A 13 -5.80 -7.84 2.33
N CYS A 14 -6.41 -7.60 3.49
CA CYS A 14 -7.03 -8.65 4.29
C CYS A 14 -8.53 -8.40 4.39
N ARG A 15 -9.29 -9.42 4.80
CA ARG A 15 -10.74 -9.29 5.05
C ARG A 15 -11.08 -8.42 6.27
N GLY A 16 -10.07 -7.87 6.95
CA GLY A 16 -10.22 -7.07 8.16
C GLY A 16 -10.47 -7.93 9.39
N THR A 17 -10.37 -7.31 10.56
CA THR A 17 -10.54 -7.96 11.86
C THR A 17 -11.59 -7.22 12.68
N SER A 18 -12.15 -7.87 13.70
CA SER A 18 -13.15 -7.25 14.58
C SER A 18 -12.57 -6.16 15.51
N HIS A 19 -11.27 -5.88 15.41
CA HIS A 19 -10.58 -4.91 16.25
C HIS A 19 -11.10 -3.48 16.02
N GLU A 20 -11.17 -2.67 17.08
CA GLU A 20 -11.73 -1.31 17.05
C GLU A 20 -10.98 -0.34 16.12
N LEU A 21 -9.70 -0.61 15.84
CA LEU A 21 -8.89 0.16 14.88
C LEU A 21 -9.19 -0.20 13.41
N CYS A 22 -9.87 -1.31 13.14
CA CYS A 22 -10.26 -1.72 11.79
C CYS A 22 -11.67 -1.23 11.41
N LYS A 23 -12.40 -0.59 12.34
CA LYS A 23 -13.76 -0.08 12.10
C LYS A 23 -13.71 1.33 11.50
N ASN A 24 -13.72 1.43 10.16
CA ASN A 24 -13.76 2.69 9.39
C ASN A 24 -12.67 3.70 9.79
N LYS A 25 -11.51 3.21 10.24
CA LYS A 25 -10.41 4.03 10.74
C LYS A 25 -9.12 3.71 10.02
N VAL A 26 -8.32 4.75 9.88
CA VAL A 26 -6.93 4.67 9.46
C VAL A 26 -6.05 4.62 10.71
N PHE A 27 -5.03 3.77 10.71
CA PHE A 27 -4.02 3.77 11.75
C PHE A 27 -2.63 3.53 11.18
N GLN A 28 -1.62 3.92 11.95
CA GLN A 28 -0.22 3.75 11.60
C GLN A 28 0.58 3.31 12.82
N VAL A 29 1.51 2.38 12.62
CA VAL A 29 2.46 1.92 13.63
C VAL A 29 3.89 2.10 13.08
N VAL A 30 4.79 2.61 13.91
CA VAL A 30 6.19 2.87 13.57
C VAL A 30 7.06 2.49 14.76
N ASP A 31 8.18 1.81 14.52
CA ASP A 31 9.14 1.41 15.57
C ASP A 31 10.53 2.05 15.42
N GLY A 32 10.67 3.00 14.49
CA GLY A 32 11.92 3.70 14.17
C GLY A 32 12.63 3.15 12.93
N GLU A 33 12.38 1.89 12.56
CA GLU A 33 12.93 1.27 11.34
C GLU A 33 11.84 0.89 10.35
N ASN A 34 10.75 0.32 10.84
CA ASN A 34 9.64 -0.16 10.04
C ASN A 34 8.43 0.74 10.25
N ARG A 35 7.61 0.89 9.20
CA ARG A 35 6.36 1.65 9.24
C ARG A 35 5.27 0.86 8.56
N MET A 36 4.17 0.63 9.28
CA MET A 36 2.92 0.12 8.70
C MET A 36 1.83 1.16 8.78
N TYR A 37 1.16 1.41 7.65
CA TYR A 37 -0.06 2.19 7.54
C TYR A 37 -1.20 1.24 7.14
N ALA A 38 -2.38 1.39 7.73
CA ALA A 38 -3.55 0.59 7.39
C ALA A 38 -4.79 1.47 7.26
N MET A 39 -5.65 1.15 6.29
CA MET A 39 -6.90 1.87 6.01
C MET A 39 -8.01 0.92 5.55
N PRO A 40 -9.29 1.32 5.70
CA PRO A 40 -10.40 0.57 5.13
C PRO A 40 -10.26 0.45 3.61
N PHE A 41 -10.55 -0.74 3.10
CA PHE A 41 -10.62 -1.04 1.67
C PHE A 41 -12.06 -1.24 1.20
N THR A 42 -12.94 -1.68 2.10
CA THR A 42 -14.39 -1.66 1.84
C THR A 42 -14.94 -0.25 2.08
N ALA A 43 -15.88 0.18 1.23
CA ALA A 43 -16.55 1.46 1.36
C ALA A 43 -17.26 1.60 2.72
N SER A 44 -17.16 2.78 3.33
CA SER A 44 -17.79 3.05 4.61
C SER A 44 -19.32 3.11 4.50
N PRO A 45 -20.08 2.45 5.38
CA PRO A 45 -21.53 2.63 5.50
C PRO A 45 -21.94 4.07 5.84
N ASP A 46 -21.05 4.83 6.49
CA ASP A 46 -21.33 6.19 6.99
C ASP A 46 -21.05 7.28 5.94
N GLY A 47 -20.74 6.90 4.69
CA GLY A 47 -20.47 7.82 3.59
C GLY A 47 -19.09 8.46 3.69
N ASP A 48 -18.06 7.77 3.19
CA ASP A 48 -16.72 8.31 2.96
C ASP A 48 -16.64 9.21 1.70
N GLY A 49 -17.78 9.45 1.03
CA GLY A 49 -17.86 10.22 -0.21
C GLY A 49 -17.52 9.42 -1.47
N CYS A 50 -17.23 8.11 -1.36
CA CYS A 50 -17.16 7.24 -2.54
C CYS A 50 -18.57 6.95 -3.07
N ILE A 51 -18.71 6.95 -4.40
CA ILE A 51 -19.98 6.66 -5.09
C ILE A 51 -20.50 5.31 -4.59
N PRO A 52 -21.75 5.23 -4.08
CA PRO A 52 -22.31 3.95 -3.66
C PRO A 52 -22.26 2.96 -4.83
N PRO A 53 -22.06 1.66 -4.58
CA PRO A 53 -22.16 0.66 -5.63
C PRO A 53 -23.48 0.85 -6.37
N ILE A 54 -23.42 0.98 -7.71
CA ILE A 54 -24.62 1.06 -8.56
C ILE A 54 -25.52 -0.12 -8.19
N ASP A 55 -26.78 0.18 -7.86
CA ASP A 55 -27.78 -0.71 -7.28
C ASP A 55 -27.70 -2.15 -7.80
N GLY A 56 -27.47 -3.11 -6.89
CA GLY A 56 -27.51 -4.55 -7.22
C GLY A 56 -26.76 -5.48 -6.27
N PHE A 57 -25.85 -4.97 -5.45
CA PHE A 57 -25.14 -5.76 -4.43
C PHE A 57 -25.66 -5.42 -3.03
N ASN A 58 -26.91 -5.79 -2.74
CA ASN A 58 -27.37 -5.89 -1.36
C ASN A 58 -26.59 -7.02 -0.67
N ALA A 59 -25.58 -6.68 0.13
CA ALA A 59 -24.99 -7.62 1.06
C ALA A 59 -26.07 -7.98 2.12
N PRO A 60 -26.30 -9.26 2.43
CA PRO A 60 -27.31 -9.68 3.40
C PRO A 60 -27.03 -9.08 4.78
N VAL A 61 -28.07 -8.93 5.60
CA VAL A 61 -28.05 -8.23 6.90
C VAL A 61 -27.02 -8.79 7.90
N ASP A 62 -26.55 -10.03 7.74
CA ASP A 62 -25.44 -10.62 8.50
C ASP A 62 -24.04 -10.14 8.06
N ALA A 63 -23.91 -9.53 6.89
CA ALA A 63 -22.69 -8.88 6.40
C ALA A 63 -22.47 -7.49 7.03
N ALA A 64 -23.47 -6.92 7.70
CA ALA A 64 -23.35 -5.64 8.39
C ALA A 64 -22.41 -5.70 9.62
N ASN A 65 -22.15 -6.90 10.16
CA ASN A 65 -21.29 -7.14 11.32
C ASN A 65 -19.96 -7.82 10.98
N ALA A 66 -19.73 -8.22 9.73
CA ALA A 66 -18.43 -8.74 9.30
C ALA A 66 -17.44 -7.56 9.18
N PRO A 67 -16.20 -7.70 9.66
CA PRO A 67 -15.21 -6.64 9.48
C PRO A 67 -15.01 -6.40 7.98
N GLY A 68 -15.01 -5.12 7.59
CA GLY A 68 -14.72 -4.72 6.21
C GLY A 68 -13.27 -5.02 5.86
N ALA A 69 -12.97 -5.20 4.57
CA ALA A 69 -11.61 -5.42 4.12
C ALA A 69 -10.72 -4.23 4.51
N MET A 70 -9.47 -4.52 4.87
CA MET A 70 -8.45 -3.52 5.21
C MET A 70 -7.28 -3.67 4.24
N MET A 71 -6.80 -2.54 3.71
CA MET A 71 -5.53 -2.45 3.00
C MET A 71 -4.47 -1.96 3.99
N TRP A 72 -3.29 -2.57 3.94
CA TRP A 72 -2.14 -2.10 4.67
C TRP A 72 -0.91 -1.99 3.76
N GLN A 73 -0.03 -1.07 4.14
CA GLN A 73 1.26 -0.83 3.53
C GLN A 73 2.32 -0.88 4.62
N LEU A 74 3.21 -1.86 4.55
CA LEU A 74 4.40 -1.97 5.36
C LEU A 74 5.61 -1.51 4.55
N SER A 75 6.52 -0.77 5.19
CA SER A 75 7.77 -0.34 4.59
C SER A 75 8.90 -0.52 5.58
N PHE A 76 10.05 -0.99 5.10
CA PHE A 76 11.23 -1.24 5.92
C PHE A 76 12.51 -1.20 5.09
N PRO A 77 13.67 -0.90 5.72
CA PRO A 77 14.95 -0.84 5.05
C PRO A 77 15.46 -2.23 4.66
N VAL A 78 15.92 -2.37 3.42
CA VAL A 78 16.59 -3.55 2.87
C VAL A 78 17.53 -3.14 1.74
N THR A 79 18.42 -4.03 1.32
CA THR A 79 19.19 -3.81 0.08
C THR A 79 18.30 -3.97 -1.16
N GLU A 80 18.73 -3.41 -2.29
CA GLU A 80 17.95 -3.50 -3.54
C GLU A 80 17.80 -4.95 -4.04
N ASP A 81 18.85 -5.77 -3.86
CA ASP A 81 18.83 -7.18 -4.28
C ASP A 81 17.88 -8.01 -3.40
N GLU A 82 17.88 -7.78 -2.09
CA GLU A 82 16.89 -8.38 -1.18
C GLU A 82 15.48 -7.92 -1.54
N ALA A 83 15.27 -6.63 -1.81
CA ALA A 83 13.96 -6.11 -2.20
C ALA A 83 13.42 -6.79 -3.46
N LYS A 84 14.28 -6.98 -4.48
CA LYS A 84 13.92 -7.68 -5.72
C LYS A 84 13.63 -9.16 -5.47
N ALA A 85 14.39 -9.82 -4.59
CA ALA A 85 14.14 -11.21 -4.21
C ALA A 85 12.80 -11.38 -3.49
N PHE A 86 12.47 -10.47 -2.56
CA PHE A 86 11.15 -10.47 -1.90
C PHE A 86 10.00 -10.22 -2.89
N SER A 87 10.18 -9.33 -3.86
CA SER A 87 9.12 -8.92 -4.80
C SER A 87 8.57 -10.07 -5.66
N VAL A 88 9.30 -11.18 -5.80
CA VAL A 88 8.89 -12.36 -6.58
C VAL A 88 8.33 -13.50 -5.72
N ASP A 89 8.36 -13.38 -4.39
CA ASP A 89 7.89 -14.39 -3.45
C ASP A 89 6.96 -13.78 -2.38
N PRO A 90 5.64 -13.79 -2.62
CA PRO A 90 4.66 -13.31 -1.65
C PRO A 90 4.70 -14.01 -0.29
N LYS A 91 5.14 -15.27 -0.25
CA LYS A 91 5.32 -15.98 1.02
C LYS A 91 6.50 -15.42 1.79
N ALA A 92 7.63 -15.18 1.14
CA ALA A 92 8.78 -14.52 1.76
C ALA A 92 8.42 -13.10 2.27
N LEU A 93 7.60 -12.36 1.53
CA LEU A 93 7.07 -11.06 1.97
C LEU A 93 6.25 -11.17 3.26
N ARG A 94 5.33 -12.13 3.33
CA ARG A 94 4.51 -12.36 4.53
C ARG A 94 5.37 -12.79 5.71
N ASP A 95 6.27 -13.74 5.50
CA ASP A 95 7.11 -14.30 6.56
C ASP A 95 8.06 -13.22 7.11
N GLU A 96 8.61 -12.34 6.26
CA GLU A 96 9.42 -11.19 6.69
C GLU A 96 8.61 -10.12 7.42
N ALA A 97 7.39 -9.82 6.94
CA ALA A 97 6.49 -8.89 7.63
C ALA A 97 6.12 -9.39 9.03
N LEU A 98 5.80 -10.68 9.18
CA LEU A 98 5.52 -11.31 10.47
C LEU A 98 6.76 -11.34 11.37
N ARG A 99 7.95 -11.63 10.81
CA ARG A 99 9.20 -11.63 11.57
C ARG A 99 9.50 -10.25 12.17
N ARG A 100 9.26 -9.17 11.42
CA ARG A 100 9.52 -7.79 11.86
C ARG A 100 8.46 -7.24 12.79
N CYS A 101 7.20 -7.45 12.42
CA CYS A 101 6.08 -6.70 12.99
C CYS A 101 5.04 -7.61 13.69
N GLY A 102 5.24 -8.92 13.74
CA GLY A 102 4.30 -9.85 14.35
C GLY A 102 4.08 -9.64 15.86
N SER A 103 5.05 -9.01 16.54
CA SER A 103 4.94 -8.63 17.95
C SER A 103 4.52 -7.17 18.17
N TRP A 104 4.19 -6.43 17.11
CA TRP A 104 3.64 -5.09 17.25
C TRP A 104 2.25 -5.13 17.90
N PRO A 105 1.78 -4.00 18.47
CA PRO A 105 0.45 -3.91 19.04
C PRO A 105 -0.65 -4.38 18.10
N GLU A 106 -1.73 -4.91 18.68
CA GLU A 106 -2.92 -5.28 17.92
C GLU A 106 -3.48 -4.08 17.14
N PRO A 107 -3.98 -4.27 15.89
CA PRO A 107 -4.24 -5.56 15.22
C PRO A 107 -3.15 -5.98 14.22
N VAL A 108 -1.93 -5.44 14.29
CA VAL A 108 -0.91 -5.62 13.24
C VAL A 108 -0.63 -7.08 12.92
N GLY A 109 -0.29 -7.89 13.93
CA GLY A 109 0.02 -9.30 13.73
C GLY A 109 -1.16 -10.08 13.13
N GLU A 110 -2.39 -9.74 13.52
CA GLU A 110 -3.60 -10.37 13.01
C GLU A 110 -3.82 -10.04 11.52
N LEU A 111 -3.65 -8.76 11.12
CA LEU A 111 -3.76 -8.34 9.73
C LEU A 111 -2.74 -9.06 8.85
N LEU A 112 -1.48 -9.12 9.29
CA LEU A 112 -0.41 -9.81 8.55
C LEU A 112 -0.68 -11.31 8.43
N ALA A 113 -1.13 -11.96 9.50
CA ALA A 113 -1.40 -13.39 9.50
C ALA A 113 -2.63 -13.78 8.65
N GLN A 114 -3.63 -12.91 8.54
CA GLN A 114 -4.85 -13.14 7.78
C GLN A 114 -4.76 -12.70 6.30
N THR A 115 -3.74 -11.93 5.92
CA THR A 115 -3.51 -11.59 4.53
C THR A 115 -3.06 -12.82 3.75
N ARG A 116 -3.81 -13.15 2.70
CA ARG A 116 -3.45 -14.22 1.77
C ARG A 116 -2.30 -13.78 0.88
N GLU A 117 -1.45 -14.73 0.51
CA GLU A 117 -0.27 -14.50 -0.35
C GLU A 117 -0.66 -13.89 -1.71
N ASP A 118 -1.80 -14.26 -2.28
CA ASP A 118 -2.32 -13.71 -3.54
C ASP A 118 -2.94 -12.30 -3.41
N CYS A 119 -3.03 -11.78 -2.19
CA CYS A 119 -3.43 -10.41 -1.88
C CYS A 119 -2.25 -9.58 -1.36
N MET A 120 -1.01 -10.02 -1.61
CA MET A 120 0.22 -9.30 -1.25
C MET A 120 1.03 -8.95 -2.48
N ALA A 121 1.67 -7.78 -2.44
CA ALA A 121 2.67 -7.36 -3.41
C ALA A 121 3.79 -6.61 -2.71
N GLY A 122 5.02 -6.80 -3.15
CA GLY A 122 6.18 -6.07 -2.65
C GLY A 122 6.95 -5.48 -3.82
N TYR A 123 7.49 -4.28 -3.64
CA TYR A 123 8.36 -3.66 -4.63
C TYR A 123 9.40 -2.74 -3.98
N PRO A 124 10.64 -2.71 -4.51
CA PRO A 124 11.63 -1.70 -4.15
C PRO A 124 11.08 -0.29 -4.44
N ALA A 125 11.23 0.62 -3.49
CA ALA A 125 10.85 2.01 -3.70
C ALA A 125 11.97 2.78 -4.40
N TYR A 126 11.61 3.45 -5.49
CA TYR A 126 12.50 4.32 -6.24
C TYR A 126 11.95 5.74 -6.27
N ASP A 127 12.84 6.71 -6.45
CA ASP A 127 12.52 8.10 -6.73
C ASP A 127 13.47 8.62 -7.80
N ARG A 128 13.19 9.79 -8.38
CA ARG A 128 14.16 10.51 -9.20
C ARG A 128 13.99 12.01 -9.05
N ASP A 129 15.06 12.75 -9.31
CA ASP A 129 14.99 14.20 -9.37
C ASP A 129 13.97 14.68 -10.41
N MET A 130 13.40 15.85 -10.15
CA MET A 130 12.39 16.45 -11.04
C MET A 130 12.89 16.49 -12.48
N THR A 131 12.07 15.96 -13.39
CA THR A 131 12.39 15.98 -14.81
C THR A 131 12.39 17.43 -15.31
N PRO A 132 13.47 17.89 -15.95
CA PRO A 132 13.52 19.26 -16.46
C PRO A 132 12.38 19.55 -17.44
N ALA A 133 11.80 20.75 -17.35
CA ALA A 133 10.63 21.13 -18.14
C ALA A 133 10.84 21.02 -19.65
N HIS A 134 12.07 21.22 -20.15
CA HIS A 134 12.39 21.08 -21.58
C HIS A 134 12.30 19.62 -22.06
N VAL A 135 12.59 18.64 -21.20
CA VAL A 135 12.44 17.21 -21.52
C VAL A 135 10.97 16.82 -21.58
N LEU A 136 10.16 17.38 -20.67
CA LEU A 136 8.71 17.12 -20.63
C LEU A 136 7.99 17.73 -21.83
N ARG A 137 8.39 18.92 -22.26
CA ARG A 137 7.76 19.65 -23.38
C ARG A 137 8.28 19.19 -24.75
N GLY A 138 9.48 18.64 -24.82
CA GLY A 138 10.16 18.33 -26.07
C GLY A 138 10.40 19.58 -26.93
N ASP A 139 10.68 19.36 -28.21
CA ASP A 139 10.78 20.44 -29.20
C ASP A 139 9.41 21.04 -29.53
N ALA A 140 9.37 22.27 -30.05
CA ALA A 140 8.13 22.97 -30.37
C ALA A 140 7.23 22.26 -31.41
N SER A 141 7.80 21.35 -32.21
CA SER A 141 7.07 20.50 -33.17
C SER A 141 6.64 19.15 -32.58
N SER A 142 7.02 18.84 -31.34
CA SER A 142 6.65 17.59 -30.68
C SER A 142 5.16 17.56 -30.39
N LEU A 143 4.53 16.44 -30.73
CA LEU A 143 3.13 16.13 -30.39
C LEU A 143 3.03 15.09 -29.25
N VAL A 144 4.14 14.83 -28.56
CA VAL A 144 4.25 13.85 -27.47
C VAL A 144 4.69 14.56 -26.20
N THR A 145 4.05 14.23 -25.08
CA THR A 145 4.38 14.74 -23.73
C THR A 145 4.39 13.59 -22.71
N LEU A 146 5.13 13.76 -21.62
CA LEU A 146 5.17 12.83 -20.49
C LEU A 146 4.31 13.35 -19.34
N ILE A 147 3.55 12.46 -18.69
CA ILE A 147 2.70 12.76 -17.51
C ILE A 147 2.80 11.66 -16.45
N GLY A 148 2.37 11.94 -15.22
CA GLY A 148 2.35 10.97 -14.11
C GLY A 148 3.73 10.42 -13.77
N ASP A 149 3.83 9.16 -13.35
CA ASP A 149 5.11 8.50 -13.01
C ASP A 149 6.12 8.46 -14.17
N ALA A 150 5.67 8.55 -15.42
CA ALA A 150 6.58 8.68 -16.56
C ALA A 150 7.33 10.02 -16.55
N ALA A 151 6.69 11.08 -16.02
CA ALA A 151 7.23 12.43 -15.90
C ALA A 151 7.86 12.72 -14.53
N HIS A 152 7.29 12.22 -13.44
CA HIS A 152 7.69 12.58 -12.08
C HIS A 152 7.39 11.45 -11.08
N PRO A 153 8.05 10.28 -11.21
CA PRO A 153 7.83 9.20 -10.25
C PRO A 153 8.28 9.68 -8.88
N MET A 154 7.42 9.50 -7.88
CA MET A 154 7.65 9.94 -6.52
C MET A 154 7.60 8.77 -5.56
N SER A 155 8.38 8.87 -4.48
CA SER A 155 8.27 7.90 -3.41
C SER A 155 6.85 7.90 -2.81
N PRO A 156 6.30 6.72 -2.44
CA PRO A 156 4.96 6.64 -1.86
C PRO A 156 4.84 7.34 -0.50
N PHE A 157 5.97 7.74 0.09
CA PHE A 157 6.03 8.49 1.34
C PHE A 157 5.70 9.97 1.17
N LYS A 158 5.81 10.52 -0.05
CA LYS A 158 5.49 11.93 -0.33
C LYS A 158 3.98 12.18 -0.44
N GLY A 159 3.19 11.16 -0.81
CA GLY A 159 1.73 11.27 -0.93
C GLY A 159 1.25 12.30 -1.97
N GLN A 160 2.07 12.59 -2.98
CA GLN A 160 1.82 13.62 -4.00
C GLN A 160 1.81 13.06 -5.44
N GLY A 161 1.78 11.72 -5.58
CA GLY A 161 1.78 10.96 -6.84
C GLY A 161 0.81 11.48 -7.90
#